data_AF-A0A4P9WZB4-F1
#
_entry.id   AF-A0A4P9WZB4-F1
#
_cell.length_a   1.000
_cell.length_b   1.000
_cell.length_c   1.000
_cell.angle_alpha   90.00
_cell.angle_beta   90.00
_cell.angle_gamma   90.00
#
_symmetry.space_group_name_H-M   'P 1'
#
loop_
_entity.id
_entity.type
_entity.pdbx_description
1 polymer ?
#
loop_
_entity_poly.entity_id
_entity_poly.type
_entity_poly.pdbx_seq_one_letter_code
_entity_poly.pdbx_strand_id
1 'polypeptide(L)'
;LPDAVRSFVARLARDVSECKWLDLEIVYEEVYPKLTASYFSKSLWPEAEAFGPDLTEDPLICILYKQLYYRHLFANGTPSFGDYIDSYTVYVDFFNFIFSKPSDFELPSQWLWDIVDEFIWQFQAFTQFRATLTPASHPDEIAELCERPDIWNVHNVLNAFYSVANISAINEQLIAKKNGASADEIAEIAGPIGSRPLFQVLGYFCLIGLLRTHAITGDYHLALRSLEHLGGSFNDPLFRPVNGCHITTFYYLGFTYMMLSRYADAIKTFSSVLMYIARLRGVFARQAAAAASAGTASNATALLKLGDKMYSLLAVCNALCPTKLEDALVVNLREKVMPDVLQVINSASSTTLSRGGADEVLAAFEKLFAYAAPKYVEPVAPDWEQMDADAA
;
A
#
# COMPACT_ATOMS: atom_id res chain seq x y z
N LEU A 1 -18.90 19.69 -19.02
CA LEU A 1 -17.78 19.59 -18.07
C LEU A 1 -17.48 20.97 -17.52
N PRO A 2 -17.38 21.16 -16.19
CA PRO A 2 -17.01 22.45 -15.61
C PRO A 2 -15.65 22.92 -16.11
N ASP A 3 -15.48 24.23 -16.32
CA ASP A 3 -14.24 24.80 -16.86
C ASP A 3 -13.03 24.50 -15.98
N ALA A 4 -13.21 24.52 -14.65
CA ALA A 4 -12.16 24.17 -13.70
C ALA A 4 -11.60 22.75 -13.90
N VAL A 5 -12.45 21.80 -14.32
CA VAL A 5 -12.06 20.40 -14.57
C VAL A 5 -11.29 20.30 -15.89
N ARG A 6 -11.72 21.02 -16.93
CA ARG A 6 -10.98 21.10 -18.21
C ARG A 6 -9.62 21.78 -18.01
N SER A 7 -9.57 22.87 -17.25
CA SER A 7 -8.33 23.57 -16.92
C SER A 7 -7.36 22.71 -16.10
N PHE A 8 -7.88 21.86 -15.20
CA PHE A 8 -7.05 20.88 -14.48
C PHE A 8 -6.40 19.89 -15.43
N VAL A 9 -7.16 19.30 -16.35
CA VAL A 9 -6.62 18.34 -17.32
C VAL A 9 -5.57 18.99 -18.23
N ALA A 10 -5.85 20.18 -18.76
CA ALA A 10 -4.88 20.92 -19.57
C ALA A 10 -3.60 21.27 -18.77
N ARG A 11 -3.75 21.61 -17.48
CA ARG A 11 -2.62 21.85 -16.58
C ARG A 11 -1.81 20.57 -16.32
N LEU A 12 -2.47 19.45 -16.04
CA LEU A 12 -1.83 18.16 -15.85
C LEU A 12 -1.02 17.79 -17.11
N ALA A 13 -1.64 17.88 -18.29
CA ALA A 13 -0.99 17.58 -19.55
C ALA A 13 0.27 18.43 -19.76
N ARG A 14 0.15 19.75 -19.60
CA ARG A 14 1.28 20.68 -19.69
C ARG A 14 2.39 20.36 -18.68
N ASP A 15 2.04 20.18 -17.41
CA ASP A 15 3.02 20.02 -16.35
C ASP A 15 3.76 18.66 -16.47
N VAL A 16 3.12 17.62 -17.02
CA VAL A 16 3.75 16.35 -17.42
C VAL A 16 4.68 16.54 -18.63
N SER A 17 4.20 17.13 -19.73
CA SER A 17 5.00 17.31 -20.94
C SER A 17 6.22 18.23 -20.73
N GLU A 18 6.10 19.24 -19.86
CA GLU A 18 7.18 20.17 -19.52
C GLU A 18 8.08 19.67 -18.36
N CYS A 19 7.84 18.47 -17.81
CA CYS A 19 8.57 17.90 -16.68
C CYS A 19 8.63 18.83 -15.45
N LYS A 20 7.54 19.56 -15.16
CA LYS A 20 7.46 20.51 -14.03
C LYS A 20 7.06 19.78 -12.75
N TRP A 21 8.00 19.04 -12.16
CA TRP A 21 7.72 18.17 -11.01
C TRP A 21 7.14 18.89 -9.77
N LEU A 22 7.59 20.12 -9.46
CA LEU A 22 7.06 20.92 -8.35
C LEU A 22 5.60 21.33 -8.58
N ASP A 23 5.25 21.68 -9.82
CA ASP A 23 3.88 22.02 -10.17
C ASP A 23 2.99 20.78 -10.16
N LEU A 24 3.52 19.62 -10.58
CA LEU A 24 2.84 18.33 -10.49
C LEU A 24 2.53 17.93 -9.04
N GLU A 25 3.44 18.20 -8.11
CA GLU A 25 3.22 17.96 -6.67
C GLU A 25 2.00 18.76 -6.18
N ILE A 26 1.90 20.04 -6.55
CA ILE A 26 0.74 20.88 -6.20
C ILE A 26 -0.54 20.41 -6.90
N VAL A 27 -0.44 20.06 -8.19
CA VAL A 27 -1.58 19.54 -8.97
C VAL A 27 -2.17 18.29 -8.32
N TYR A 28 -1.29 17.39 -7.88
CA TYR A 28 -1.65 16.12 -7.31
C TYR A 28 -2.11 16.21 -5.84
N GLU A 29 -1.37 16.89 -4.97
CA GLU A 29 -1.66 16.93 -3.53
C GLU A 29 -2.72 17.97 -3.14
N GLU A 30 -2.85 19.05 -3.91
CA GLU A 30 -3.77 20.14 -3.58
C GLU A 30 -4.91 20.30 -4.57
N VAL A 31 -4.62 20.42 -5.87
CA VAL A 31 -5.64 20.79 -6.86
C VAL A 31 -6.62 19.65 -7.08
N TYR A 32 -6.13 18.44 -7.30
CA TYR A 32 -6.96 17.27 -7.54
C TYR A 32 -7.92 16.98 -6.37
N PRO A 33 -7.47 16.90 -5.10
CA PRO A 33 -8.37 16.67 -3.97
C PRO A 33 -9.40 17.79 -3.78
N LYS A 34 -9.02 19.06 -4.00
CA LYS A 34 -9.95 20.20 -3.91
C LYS A 34 -11.05 20.12 -4.98
N LEU A 35 -10.70 19.76 -6.22
CA LEU A 35 -11.68 19.59 -7.30
C LEU A 35 -12.57 18.38 -7.08
N THR A 36 -12.00 17.27 -6.63
CA THR A 36 -12.75 16.06 -6.26
C THR A 36 -13.79 16.37 -5.20
N ALA A 37 -13.42 17.07 -4.13
CA ALA A 37 -14.36 17.50 -3.10
C ALA A 37 -15.46 18.44 -3.61
N SER A 38 -15.10 19.36 -4.51
CA SER A 38 -16.02 20.41 -4.97
C SER A 38 -17.04 19.93 -6.01
N TYR A 39 -16.63 19.04 -6.92
CA TYR A 39 -17.45 18.63 -8.07
C TYR A 39 -17.80 17.14 -8.10
N PHE A 40 -17.02 16.29 -7.44
CA PHE A 40 -17.09 14.83 -7.59
C PHE A 40 -17.18 14.09 -6.24
N SER A 41 -17.75 14.73 -5.21
CA SER A 41 -17.95 14.10 -3.90
C SER A 41 -19.00 12.98 -3.90
N LYS A 42 -19.94 13.01 -4.86
CA LYS A 42 -21.01 12.01 -5.02
C LYS A 42 -21.09 11.42 -6.44
N SER A 43 -20.16 11.78 -7.30
CA SER A 43 -20.12 11.33 -8.69
C SER A 43 -18.69 11.00 -9.08
N LEU A 44 -18.54 10.24 -10.15
CA LEU A 44 -17.22 9.90 -10.68
C LEU A 44 -16.66 11.06 -11.50
N TRP A 45 -15.33 11.08 -11.60
CA TRP A 45 -14.67 11.92 -12.59
C TRP A 45 -15.09 11.46 -14.00
N PRO A 46 -15.04 12.32 -15.03
CA PRO A 46 -15.33 11.93 -16.40
C PRO A 46 -14.29 10.94 -16.94
N GLU A 47 -14.67 10.10 -17.89
CA GLU A 47 -13.73 9.24 -18.59
C GLU A 47 -12.74 10.05 -19.46
N ALA A 48 -11.61 9.44 -19.79
CA ALA A 48 -10.52 10.06 -20.55
C ALA A 48 -10.99 10.61 -21.90
N GLU A 49 -11.89 9.87 -22.55
CA GLU A 49 -12.48 10.14 -23.86
C GLU A 49 -13.30 11.45 -23.88
N ALA A 50 -13.78 11.91 -22.72
CA ALA A 50 -14.56 13.15 -22.60
C ALA A 50 -13.73 14.43 -22.75
N PHE A 51 -12.40 14.33 -22.65
CA PHE A 51 -11.48 15.46 -22.75
C PHE A 51 -10.91 15.67 -24.16
N GLY A 52 -11.06 14.69 -25.05
CA GLY A 52 -10.60 14.79 -26.44
C GLY A 52 -9.07 14.59 -26.61
N PRO A 53 -8.50 15.04 -27.75
CA PRO A 53 -7.12 14.74 -28.14
C PRO A 53 -6.07 15.20 -27.13
N ASP A 54 -6.31 16.29 -26.42
CA ASP A 54 -5.39 16.86 -25.41
C ASP A 54 -4.97 15.84 -24.33
N LEU A 55 -5.81 14.84 -24.05
CA LEU A 55 -5.51 13.76 -23.10
C LEU A 55 -5.15 12.45 -23.79
N THR A 56 -5.71 12.17 -24.97
CA THR A 56 -5.56 10.87 -25.66
C THR A 56 -4.33 10.78 -26.56
N GLU A 57 -3.70 11.90 -26.93
CA GLU A 57 -2.53 11.89 -27.83
C GLU A 57 -1.23 11.44 -27.13
N ASP A 58 -1.01 11.84 -25.86
CA ASP A 58 0.14 11.40 -25.08
C ASP A 58 -0.21 10.19 -24.20
N PRO A 59 0.41 9.01 -24.44
CA PRO A 59 0.14 7.82 -23.66
C PRO A 59 0.37 8.00 -22.15
N LEU A 60 1.40 8.75 -21.74
CA LEU A 60 1.71 8.93 -20.32
C LEU A 60 0.63 9.75 -19.61
N ILE A 61 0.18 10.84 -20.24
CA ILE A 61 -0.86 11.72 -19.69
C ILE A 61 -2.17 10.93 -19.55
N CYS A 62 -2.51 10.13 -20.57
CA CYS A 62 -3.67 9.24 -20.54
C CYS A 62 -3.58 8.22 -19.40
N ILE A 63 -2.44 7.53 -19.26
CA ILE A 63 -2.20 6.54 -18.19
C ILE A 63 -2.34 7.19 -16.80
N LEU A 64 -1.69 8.34 -16.57
CA LEU A 64 -1.73 9.04 -15.28
C LEU A 64 -3.14 9.53 -14.95
N TYR A 65 -3.87 10.03 -15.93
CA TYR A 65 -5.26 10.43 -15.74
C TYR A 65 -6.17 9.25 -15.41
N LYS A 66 -6.07 8.16 -16.18
CA LYS A 66 -6.83 6.92 -15.92
C LYS A 66 -6.50 6.36 -14.54
N GLN A 67 -5.24 6.43 -14.10
CA GLN A 67 -4.86 6.03 -12.75
C GLN A 67 -5.57 6.88 -11.68
N LEU A 68 -5.64 8.20 -11.83
CA LEU A 68 -6.39 9.07 -10.92
C LEU A 68 -7.90 8.77 -10.93
N TYR A 69 -8.47 8.51 -12.11
CA TYR A 69 -9.86 8.14 -12.29
C TYR A 69 -10.20 6.85 -11.54
N TYR A 70 -9.45 5.76 -11.81
CA TYR A 70 -9.68 4.48 -11.14
C TYR A 70 -9.46 4.59 -9.65
N ARG A 71 -8.47 5.37 -9.20
CA ARG A 71 -8.30 5.65 -7.77
C ARG A 71 -9.51 6.26 -7.11
N HIS A 72 -10.13 7.23 -7.77
CA HIS A 72 -11.36 7.84 -7.26
C HIS A 72 -12.52 6.85 -7.29
N LEU A 73 -12.67 6.09 -8.38
CA LEU A 73 -13.70 5.07 -8.54
C LEU A 73 -13.64 4.04 -7.42
N PHE A 74 -12.47 3.51 -7.13
CA PHE A 74 -12.29 2.50 -6.11
C PHE A 74 -12.44 3.04 -4.68
N ALA A 75 -12.10 4.31 -4.45
CA ALA A 75 -12.23 4.93 -3.13
C ALA A 75 -13.67 5.34 -2.78
N ASN A 76 -14.45 5.81 -3.77
CA ASN A 76 -15.74 6.45 -3.55
C ASN A 76 -16.92 5.76 -4.25
N GLY A 77 -16.65 4.90 -5.24
CA GLY A 77 -17.65 4.16 -6.01
C GLY A 77 -17.71 2.69 -5.63
N THR A 78 -18.44 1.92 -6.46
CA THR A 78 -18.46 0.46 -6.40
C THR A 78 -17.90 -0.05 -7.72
N PRO A 79 -16.67 -0.61 -7.74
CA PRO A 79 -16.06 -1.08 -8.98
C PRO A 79 -16.84 -2.28 -9.52
N SER A 80 -17.12 -2.25 -10.82
CA SER A 80 -17.66 -3.37 -11.58
C SER A 80 -16.54 -4.35 -11.98
N PHE A 81 -16.93 -5.51 -12.51
CA PHE A 81 -15.95 -6.48 -13.04
C PHE A 81 -15.06 -5.88 -14.13
N GLY A 82 -15.65 -5.16 -15.09
CA GLY A 82 -14.89 -4.47 -16.15
C GLY A 82 -13.91 -3.44 -15.59
N ASP A 83 -14.30 -2.71 -14.54
CA ASP A 83 -13.41 -1.73 -13.90
C ASP A 83 -12.15 -2.36 -13.30
N TYR A 84 -12.23 -3.60 -12.80
CA TYR A 84 -11.05 -4.33 -12.31
C TYR A 84 -10.09 -4.71 -13.45
N ILE A 85 -10.62 -5.05 -14.63
CA ILE A 85 -9.83 -5.40 -15.80
C ILE A 85 -9.15 -4.16 -16.38
N ASP A 86 -9.91 -3.08 -16.51
CA ASP A 86 -9.42 -1.84 -17.08
C ASP A 86 -8.41 -1.17 -16.15
N SER A 87 -8.66 -1.18 -14.83
CA SER A 87 -7.70 -0.63 -13.87
C SER A 87 -6.39 -1.43 -13.87
N TYR A 88 -6.44 -2.76 -13.97
CA TYR A 88 -5.24 -3.60 -14.12
C TYR A 88 -4.43 -3.19 -15.35
N THR A 89 -5.11 -3.01 -16.49
CA THR A 89 -4.48 -2.63 -17.76
C THR A 89 -3.76 -1.29 -17.63
N VAL A 90 -4.35 -0.31 -16.92
CA VAL A 90 -3.70 0.99 -16.68
C VAL A 90 -2.39 0.87 -15.90
N TYR A 91 -2.32 0.01 -14.88
CA TYR A 91 -1.06 -0.22 -14.16
C TYR A 91 -0.03 -0.97 -15.01
N VAL A 92 -0.46 -1.96 -15.78
CA VAL A 92 0.42 -2.67 -16.72
C VAL A 92 1.01 -1.70 -17.74
N ASP A 93 0.18 -0.83 -18.32
CA ASP A 93 0.60 0.21 -19.25
C ASP A 93 1.57 1.19 -18.59
N PHE A 94 1.33 1.58 -17.33
CA PHE A 94 2.24 2.43 -16.57
C PHE A 94 3.62 1.78 -16.38
N PHE A 95 3.68 0.52 -15.94
CA PHE A 95 4.95 -0.18 -15.77
C PHE A 95 5.65 -0.40 -17.11
N ASN A 96 4.91 -0.79 -18.16
CA ASN A 96 5.45 -0.94 -19.52
C ASN A 96 5.99 0.38 -20.08
N PHE A 97 5.31 1.50 -19.81
CA PHE A 97 5.78 2.82 -20.21
C PHE A 97 7.10 3.18 -19.51
N ILE A 98 7.20 2.94 -18.20
CA ILE A 98 8.44 3.12 -17.43
C ILE A 98 9.59 2.30 -18.02
N PHE A 99 9.33 1.05 -18.41
CA PHE A 99 10.35 0.18 -19.00
C PHE A 99 10.77 0.59 -20.41
N SER A 100 9.82 1.06 -21.22
CA SER A 100 10.05 1.42 -22.62
C SER A 100 10.69 2.81 -22.78
N LYS A 101 10.28 3.77 -21.94
CA LYS A 101 10.71 5.16 -21.96
C LYS A 101 11.15 5.62 -20.58
N PRO A 102 12.23 5.03 -20.01
CA PRO A 102 12.74 5.39 -18.70
C PRO A 102 13.28 6.82 -18.64
N SER A 103 13.38 7.50 -19.79
CA SER A 103 14.08 8.78 -19.91
C SER A 103 13.21 10.03 -19.84
N ASP A 104 11.89 9.88 -19.94
CA ASP A 104 11.05 10.95 -20.52
C ASP A 104 10.21 11.72 -19.49
N PHE A 105 10.21 11.32 -18.21
CA PHE A 105 9.38 11.99 -17.20
C PHE A 105 9.88 11.82 -15.76
N GLU A 106 9.42 12.72 -14.88
CA GLU A 106 9.56 12.64 -13.42
C GLU A 106 8.19 12.77 -12.76
N LEU A 107 8.01 12.13 -11.60
CA LEU A 107 6.79 12.19 -10.79
C LEU A 107 7.11 12.49 -9.33
N PRO A 108 6.21 13.18 -8.61
CA PRO A 108 6.34 13.37 -7.17
C PRO A 108 6.41 12.05 -6.41
N SER A 109 7.26 11.98 -5.37
CA SER A 109 7.44 10.78 -4.54
C SER A 109 6.14 10.28 -3.89
N GLN A 110 5.25 11.19 -3.47
CA GLN A 110 3.96 10.82 -2.90
C GLN A 110 3.06 10.13 -3.94
N TRP A 111 3.08 10.57 -5.20
CA TRP A 111 2.31 9.94 -6.27
C TRP A 111 2.86 8.57 -6.64
N LEU A 112 4.19 8.45 -6.75
CA LEU A 112 4.84 7.14 -6.98
C LEU A 112 4.50 6.13 -5.88
N TRP A 113 4.53 6.55 -4.61
CA TRP A 113 4.13 5.69 -3.50
C TRP A 113 2.66 5.27 -3.62
N ASP A 114 1.77 6.23 -3.85
CA ASP A 114 0.34 5.94 -3.95
C ASP A 114 0.03 4.99 -5.11
N ILE A 115 0.73 5.09 -6.25
CA ILE A 115 0.60 4.12 -7.36
C ILE A 115 0.97 2.71 -6.90
N VAL A 116 2.10 2.54 -6.21
CA VAL A 116 2.55 1.22 -5.71
C VAL A 116 1.60 0.68 -4.65
N ASP A 117 1.21 1.51 -3.68
CA ASP A 117 0.34 1.13 -2.57
C ASP A 117 -1.08 0.77 -3.05
N GLU A 118 -1.57 1.51 -4.05
CA GLU A 118 -2.85 1.28 -4.67
C GLU A 118 -2.85 0.04 -5.56
N PHE A 119 -1.80 -0.21 -6.34
CA PHE A 119 -1.69 -1.41 -7.16
C PHE A 119 -1.86 -2.68 -6.30
N ILE A 120 -1.25 -2.71 -5.11
CA ILE A 120 -1.41 -3.83 -4.17
C ILE A 120 -2.80 -3.84 -3.55
N TRP A 121 -3.36 -2.67 -3.22
CA TRP A 121 -4.70 -2.59 -2.65
C TRP A 121 -5.78 -3.04 -3.65
N GLN A 122 -5.69 -2.68 -4.92
CA GLN A 122 -6.60 -3.13 -5.97
C GLN A 122 -6.45 -4.63 -6.24
N PHE A 123 -5.23 -5.16 -6.22
CA PHE A 123 -4.99 -6.62 -6.22
C PHE A 123 -5.70 -7.32 -5.06
N GLN A 124 -5.61 -6.78 -3.84
CA GLN A 124 -6.32 -7.31 -2.66
C GLN A 124 -7.85 -7.20 -2.80
N ALA A 125 -8.34 -6.11 -3.39
CA ALA A 125 -9.77 -5.90 -3.62
C ALA A 125 -10.31 -6.88 -4.68
N PHE A 126 -9.56 -7.09 -5.77
CA PHE A 126 -9.93 -8.03 -6.82
C PHE A 126 -9.95 -9.47 -6.32
N THR A 127 -8.96 -9.88 -5.53
CA THR A 127 -8.93 -11.24 -4.97
C THR A 127 -10.08 -11.49 -3.99
N GLN A 128 -10.48 -10.47 -3.22
CA GLN A 128 -11.71 -10.52 -2.42
C GLN A 128 -12.97 -10.61 -3.29
N PHE A 129 -13.07 -9.81 -4.36
CA PHE A 129 -14.17 -9.86 -5.31
C PHE A 129 -14.28 -11.25 -5.98
N ARG A 130 -13.15 -11.78 -6.47
CA ARG A 130 -13.04 -13.11 -7.09
C ARG A 130 -13.54 -14.21 -6.15
N ALA A 131 -13.26 -14.10 -4.84
CA ALA A 131 -13.74 -15.06 -3.84
C ALA A 131 -15.25 -15.01 -3.60
N THR A 132 -15.95 -13.94 -4.02
CA THR A 132 -17.41 -13.83 -3.92
C THR A 132 -18.15 -14.33 -5.17
N LEU A 133 -17.43 -14.58 -6.26
CA LEU A 133 -18.00 -15.08 -7.51
C LEU A 133 -18.46 -16.54 -7.33
N THR A 134 -19.64 -16.83 -7.86
CA THR A 134 -20.23 -18.18 -7.88
C THR A 134 -20.75 -18.45 -9.29
N PRO A 135 -20.61 -19.66 -9.83
CA PRO A 135 -20.98 -19.91 -11.23
C PRO A 135 -22.48 -19.79 -11.48
N ALA A 136 -23.31 -20.05 -10.45
CA ALA A 136 -24.75 -19.83 -10.51
C ALA A 136 -25.15 -18.35 -10.68
N SER A 137 -24.35 -17.40 -10.18
CA SER A 137 -24.69 -15.97 -10.19
C SER A 137 -23.90 -15.16 -11.21
N HIS A 138 -22.69 -15.61 -11.57
CA HIS A 138 -21.73 -14.85 -12.39
C HIS A 138 -21.03 -15.75 -13.44
N PRO A 139 -21.79 -16.44 -14.31
CA PRO A 139 -21.21 -17.39 -15.27
C PRO A 139 -20.33 -16.71 -16.32
N ASP A 140 -20.71 -15.51 -16.76
CA ASP A 140 -20.00 -14.77 -17.82
C ASP A 140 -18.66 -14.23 -17.29
N GLU A 141 -18.65 -13.65 -16.08
CA GLU A 141 -17.42 -13.14 -15.45
C GLU A 141 -16.42 -14.28 -15.16
N ILE A 142 -16.91 -15.44 -14.72
CA ILE A 142 -16.05 -16.60 -14.48
C ILE A 142 -15.46 -17.13 -15.80
N ALA A 143 -16.25 -17.18 -16.87
CA ALA A 143 -15.75 -17.58 -18.18
C ALA A 143 -14.63 -16.66 -18.66
N GLU A 144 -14.79 -15.33 -18.53
CA GLU A 144 -13.75 -14.37 -18.90
C GLU A 144 -12.48 -14.51 -18.03
N LEU A 145 -12.61 -14.77 -16.73
CA LEU A 145 -11.46 -15.03 -15.85
C LEU A 145 -10.71 -16.31 -16.21
N CYS A 146 -11.42 -17.34 -16.68
CA CYS A 146 -10.80 -18.56 -17.19
C CYS A 146 -10.05 -18.31 -18.51
N GLU A 147 -10.55 -17.42 -19.37
CA GLU A 147 -9.86 -17.01 -20.60
C GLU A 147 -8.64 -16.13 -20.32
N ARG A 148 -8.71 -15.29 -19.27
CA ARG A 148 -7.67 -14.32 -18.89
C ARG A 148 -7.16 -14.52 -17.46
N PRO A 149 -6.42 -15.60 -17.18
CA PRO A 149 -5.85 -15.87 -15.85
C PRO A 149 -4.67 -14.95 -15.47
N ASP A 150 -4.25 -14.08 -16.38
CA ASP A 150 -3.21 -13.07 -16.21
C ASP A 150 -3.67 -11.88 -15.37
N ILE A 151 -4.97 -11.58 -15.39
CA ILE A 151 -5.56 -10.41 -14.72
C ILE A 151 -5.36 -10.54 -13.22
N TRP A 152 -4.69 -9.53 -12.63
CA TRP A 152 -4.40 -9.49 -11.20
C TRP A 152 -3.76 -10.78 -10.66
N ASN A 153 -3.00 -11.49 -11.49
CA ASN A 153 -2.27 -12.67 -11.05
C ASN A 153 -1.14 -12.26 -10.09
N VAL A 154 -0.99 -12.98 -8.97
CA VAL A 154 0.07 -12.72 -7.99
C VAL A 154 1.47 -12.70 -8.61
N HIS A 155 1.72 -13.57 -9.60
CA HIS A 155 3.00 -13.61 -10.30
C HIS A 155 3.23 -12.35 -11.12
N ASN A 156 2.20 -11.82 -11.78
CA ASN A 156 2.32 -10.58 -12.56
C ASN A 156 2.53 -9.37 -11.66
N VAL A 157 1.83 -9.30 -10.53
CA VAL A 157 2.00 -8.24 -9.51
C VAL A 157 3.43 -8.27 -8.95
N LEU A 158 3.93 -9.46 -8.57
CA LEU A 158 5.31 -9.61 -8.09
C LEU A 158 6.32 -9.29 -9.17
N ASN A 159 6.11 -9.76 -10.41
CA ASN A 159 7.01 -9.52 -11.53
C ASN A 159 7.13 -8.03 -11.86
N ALA A 160 6.04 -7.25 -11.78
CA ALA A 160 6.12 -5.80 -11.96
C ALA A 160 7.11 -5.17 -10.98
N PHE A 161 7.04 -5.53 -9.70
CA PHE A 161 7.96 -5.02 -8.68
C PHE A 161 9.39 -5.54 -8.84
N TYR A 162 9.59 -6.83 -9.14
CA TYR A 162 10.91 -7.38 -9.39
C TYR A 162 11.58 -6.74 -10.60
N SER A 163 10.84 -6.52 -11.69
CA SER A 163 11.36 -5.86 -12.89
C SER A 163 11.83 -4.44 -12.61
N VAL A 164 11.06 -3.64 -11.86
CA VAL A 164 11.47 -2.29 -11.46
C VAL A 164 12.68 -2.32 -10.52
N ALA A 165 12.69 -3.22 -9.53
CA ALA A 165 13.81 -3.36 -8.60
C ALA A 165 15.12 -3.77 -9.32
N ASN A 166 15.01 -4.62 -10.35
CA ASN A 166 16.15 -5.06 -11.16
C ASN A 166 16.64 -3.94 -12.09
N ILE A 167 15.74 -3.25 -12.80
CA ILE A 167 16.11 -2.14 -13.71
C ILE A 167 16.71 -0.96 -12.95
N SER A 168 16.22 -0.70 -11.73
CA SER A 168 16.81 0.32 -10.86
C SER A 168 18.12 -0.13 -10.20
N ALA A 169 18.46 -1.43 -10.21
CA ALA A 169 19.57 -1.99 -9.44
C ALA A 169 19.56 -1.58 -7.95
N ILE A 170 18.36 -1.33 -7.38
CA ILE A 170 18.23 -0.66 -6.08
C ILE A 170 18.87 -1.47 -4.94
N ASN A 171 18.81 -2.80 -4.99
CA ASN A 171 19.46 -3.65 -3.99
C ASN A 171 20.97 -3.46 -3.97
N GLU A 172 21.59 -3.39 -5.15
CA GLU A 172 23.04 -3.21 -5.30
C GLU A 172 23.45 -1.80 -4.84
N GLN A 173 22.65 -0.78 -5.18
CA GLN A 173 22.84 0.58 -4.68
C GLN A 173 22.79 0.64 -3.14
N LEU A 174 21.82 -0.02 -2.51
CA LEU A 174 21.69 -0.07 -1.05
C LEU A 174 22.87 -0.80 -0.38
N ILE A 175 23.37 -1.89 -0.98
CA ILE A 175 24.55 -2.60 -0.51
C ILE A 175 25.79 -1.71 -0.59
N ALA A 176 26.01 -1.05 -1.74
CA ALA A 176 27.13 -0.14 -1.93
C ALA A 176 27.10 1.01 -0.92
N LYS A 177 25.93 1.62 -0.72
CA LYS A 177 25.73 2.67 0.28
C LYS A 177 26.02 2.20 1.71
N LYS A 178 25.59 0.99 2.06
CA LYS A 178 25.88 0.39 3.37
C LYS A 178 27.38 0.15 3.58
N ASN A 179 28.11 -0.15 2.52
CA ASN A 179 29.55 -0.36 2.53
C ASN A 179 30.35 0.97 2.52
N GLY A 180 29.68 2.12 2.50
CA GLY A 180 30.32 3.44 2.50
C GLY A 180 30.89 3.85 1.14
N ALA A 181 30.38 3.28 0.04
CA ALA A 181 30.75 3.69 -1.31
C ALA A 181 30.43 5.17 -1.57
N SER A 182 31.22 5.79 -2.42
CA SER A 182 31.01 7.17 -2.89
C SER A 182 29.77 7.29 -3.77
N ALA A 183 29.26 8.51 -3.94
CA ALA A 183 28.11 8.77 -4.80
C ALA A 183 28.36 8.36 -6.26
N ASP A 184 29.60 8.52 -6.74
CA ASP A 184 30.00 8.18 -8.10
C ASP A 184 30.01 6.66 -8.33
N GLU A 185 30.50 5.88 -7.36
CA GLU A 185 30.45 4.42 -7.40
C GLU A 185 29.01 3.88 -7.37
N ILE A 186 28.14 4.50 -6.56
CA ILE A 186 26.72 4.13 -6.52
C ILE A 186 26.04 4.43 -7.86
N ALA A 187 26.35 5.57 -8.48
CA ALA A 187 25.82 5.92 -9.80
C ALA A 187 26.31 4.97 -10.90
N GLU A 188 27.56 4.50 -10.82
CA GLU A 188 28.09 3.51 -11.76
C GLU A 188 27.34 2.16 -11.63
N ILE A 189 27.12 1.69 -10.41
CA ILE A 189 26.34 0.46 -10.13
C ILE A 189 24.89 0.61 -10.59
N ALA A 190 24.28 1.75 -10.33
CA ALA A 190 22.90 2.05 -10.69
C ALA A 190 22.67 2.12 -12.21
N GLY A 191 23.73 2.38 -12.98
CA GLY A 191 23.66 2.59 -14.41
C GLY A 191 22.87 3.85 -14.81
N PRO A 192 22.62 4.05 -16.11
CA PRO A 192 21.99 5.28 -16.62
C PRO A 192 20.50 5.42 -16.25
N ILE A 193 19.82 4.30 -15.97
CA ILE A 193 18.41 4.27 -15.60
C ILE A 193 18.27 4.36 -14.08
N GLY A 194 18.96 3.50 -13.32
CA GLY A 194 18.86 3.45 -11.86
C GLY A 194 19.47 4.65 -11.14
N SER A 195 20.37 5.41 -11.78
CA SER A 195 20.91 6.66 -11.22
C SER A 195 19.87 7.79 -11.15
N ARG A 196 18.73 7.64 -11.83
CA ARG A 196 17.70 8.68 -11.87
C ARG A 196 16.90 8.68 -10.57
N PRO A 197 16.57 9.87 -10.01
CA PRO A 197 15.82 9.98 -8.76
C PRO A 197 14.50 9.20 -8.77
N LEU A 198 13.76 9.24 -9.89
CA LEU A 198 12.51 8.50 -10.04
C LEU A 198 12.69 6.99 -9.85
N PHE A 199 13.72 6.38 -10.46
CA PHE A 199 13.97 4.94 -10.34
C PHE A 199 14.55 4.53 -8.99
N GLN A 200 15.31 5.42 -8.33
CA GLN A 200 15.78 5.19 -6.96
C GLN A 200 14.60 5.12 -5.99
N VAL A 201 13.69 6.10 -6.08
CA VAL A 201 12.51 6.19 -5.21
C VAL A 201 11.51 5.08 -5.55
N LEU A 202 11.21 4.86 -6.83
CA LEU A 202 10.28 3.83 -7.26
C LEU A 202 10.82 2.42 -6.95
N GLY A 203 12.10 2.15 -7.22
CA GLY A 203 12.74 0.88 -6.86
C GLY A 203 12.65 0.59 -5.36
N TYR A 204 12.89 1.61 -4.53
CA TYR A 204 12.71 1.50 -3.08
C TYR A 204 11.25 1.19 -2.68
N PHE A 205 10.27 1.87 -3.28
CA PHE A 205 8.85 1.57 -3.04
C PHE A 205 8.45 0.19 -3.52
N CYS A 206 9.00 -0.30 -4.64
CA CYS A 206 8.78 -1.67 -5.12
C CYS A 206 9.34 -2.72 -4.15
N LEU A 207 10.47 -2.48 -3.46
CA LEU A 207 10.94 -3.39 -2.40
C LEU A 207 9.95 -3.48 -1.23
N ILE A 208 9.33 -2.36 -0.86
CA ILE A 208 8.26 -2.33 0.15
C ILE A 208 6.98 -2.98 -0.39
N GLY A 209 6.70 -2.82 -1.67
CA GLY A 209 5.59 -3.50 -2.35
C GLY A 209 5.77 -5.02 -2.33
N LEU A 210 7.00 -5.52 -2.54
CA LEU A 210 7.35 -6.94 -2.40
C LEU A 210 7.16 -7.42 -0.96
N LEU A 211 7.65 -6.68 0.04
CA LEU A 211 7.41 -6.98 1.46
C LEU A 211 5.91 -7.16 1.72
N ARG A 212 5.10 -6.18 1.31
CA ARG A 212 3.65 -6.19 1.54
C ARG A 212 3.00 -7.37 0.83
N THR A 213 3.33 -7.61 -0.44
CA THR A 213 2.72 -8.69 -1.26
C THR A 213 3.06 -10.08 -0.72
N HIS A 214 4.31 -10.30 -0.29
CA HIS A 214 4.71 -11.55 0.36
C HIS A 214 4.07 -11.73 1.74
N ALA A 215 3.93 -10.65 2.52
CA ALA A 215 3.29 -10.72 3.83
C ALA A 215 1.78 -11.05 3.75
N ILE A 216 1.05 -10.54 2.74
CA ILE A 216 -0.38 -10.81 2.57
C ILE A 216 -0.66 -12.19 1.96
N THR A 217 0.30 -12.77 1.25
CA THR A 217 0.23 -14.14 0.70
C THR A 217 0.74 -15.20 1.69
N GLY A 218 1.38 -14.77 2.79
CA GLY A 218 1.83 -15.64 3.88
C GLY A 218 3.28 -16.10 3.78
N ASP A 219 4.05 -15.69 2.76
CA ASP A 219 5.49 -15.99 2.69
C ASP A 219 6.32 -14.94 3.44
N TYR A 220 6.37 -15.09 4.76
CA TYR A 220 7.11 -14.18 5.63
C TYR A 220 8.64 -14.23 5.45
N HIS A 221 9.17 -15.32 4.91
CA HIS A 221 10.61 -15.46 4.68
C HIS A 221 11.06 -14.64 3.47
N LEU A 222 10.33 -14.72 2.36
CA LEU A 222 10.56 -13.87 1.19
C LEU A 222 10.26 -12.40 1.48
N ALA A 223 9.25 -12.13 2.31
CA ALA A 223 8.94 -10.78 2.77
C ALA A 223 10.15 -10.12 3.46
N LEU A 224 10.82 -10.83 4.39
CA LEU A 224 12.05 -10.32 5.03
C LEU A 224 13.23 -10.23 4.07
N ARG A 225 13.43 -11.22 3.19
CA ARG A 225 14.52 -11.19 2.20
C ARG A 225 14.42 -9.97 1.28
N SER A 226 13.20 -9.58 0.92
CA SER A 226 12.95 -8.40 0.08
C SER A 226 13.42 -7.09 0.72
N LEU A 227 13.61 -7.05 2.05
CA LEU A 227 14.11 -5.89 2.79
C LEU A 227 15.53 -6.06 3.38
N GLU A 228 16.24 -7.15 3.07
CA GLU A 228 17.51 -7.47 3.72
C GLU A 228 18.54 -6.33 3.66
N HIS A 229 18.55 -5.59 2.55
CA HIS A 229 19.49 -4.50 2.29
C HIS A 229 18.99 -3.13 2.73
N LEU A 230 17.72 -3.00 3.16
CA LEU A 230 17.14 -1.73 3.61
C LEU A 230 17.54 -1.33 5.04
N GLY A 231 18.11 -2.25 5.84
CA GLY A 231 18.26 -2.12 7.30
C GLY A 231 18.84 -0.79 7.84
N GLY A 232 19.71 -0.11 7.07
CA GLY A 232 20.25 1.21 7.43
C GLY A 232 19.59 2.40 6.71
N SER A 233 18.79 2.13 5.68
CA SER A 233 18.22 3.12 4.76
C SER A 233 16.87 3.68 5.21
N PHE A 234 16.25 3.11 6.25
CA PHE A 234 14.96 3.61 6.77
C PHE A 234 15.00 5.07 7.29
N ASN A 235 16.20 5.59 7.57
CA ASN A 235 16.42 6.98 8.00
C ASN A 235 16.95 7.89 6.88
N ASP A 236 17.06 7.37 5.65
CA ASP A 236 17.55 8.13 4.51
C ASP A 236 16.60 9.28 4.17
N PRO A 237 17.09 10.53 4.09
CA PRO A 237 16.29 11.68 3.68
C PRO A 237 15.61 11.52 2.32
N LEU A 238 16.14 10.67 1.43
CA LEU A 238 15.56 10.41 0.11
C LEU A 238 14.22 9.67 0.21
N PHE A 239 14.08 8.76 1.19
CA PHE A 239 12.93 7.86 1.32
C PHE A 239 11.94 8.27 2.42
N ARG A 240 12.38 9.15 3.34
CA ARG A 240 11.58 9.69 4.44
C ARG A 240 10.40 10.62 4.08
N PRO A 241 10.35 11.34 2.94
CA PRO A 241 9.32 12.35 2.70
C PRO A 241 7.89 11.78 2.75
N VAL A 242 7.72 10.51 2.39
CA VAL A 242 6.42 9.86 2.30
C VAL A 242 6.09 9.16 3.62
N ASN A 243 5.30 9.81 4.47
CA ASN A 243 4.89 9.27 5.78
C ASN A 243 4.17 7.90 5.64
N GLY A 244 3.35 7.75 4.60
CA GLY A 244 2.56 6.53 4.36
C GLY A 244 3.43 5.31 4.08
N CYS A 245 4.49 5.50 3.29
CA CYS A 245 5.52 4.51 3.01
C CYS A 245 6.19 4.02 4.30
N HIS A 246 6.68 4.95 5.13
CA HIS A 246 7.37 4.61 6.37
C HIS A 246 6.46 3.82 7.33
N ILE A 247 5.23 4.29 7.55
CA ILE A 247 4.28 3.64 8.47
C ILE A 247 3.93 2.23 7.97
N THR A 248 3.63 2.09 6.67
CA THR A 248 3.25 0.82 6.05
C THR A 248 4.39 -0.19 6.10
N THR A 249 5.62 0.25 5.85
CA THR A 249 6.81 -0.59 5.92
C THR A 249 7.00 -1.19 7.31
N PHE A 250 6.93 -0.36 8.36
CA PHE A 250 7.09 -0.84 9.74
C PHE A 250 5.92 -1.71 10.21
N TYR A 251 4.70 -1.44 9.73
CA TYR A 251 3.56 -2.32 9.98
C TYR A 251 3.80 -3.74 9.43
N TYR A 252 4.10 -3.87 8.15
CA TYR A 252 4.30 -5.19 7.52
C TYR A 252 5.59 -5.86 8.01
N LEU A 253 6.66 -5.11 8.27
CA LEU A 253 7.90 -5.65 8.86
C LEU A 253 7.65 -6.19 10.27
N GLY A 254 6.97 -5.42 11.13
CA GLY A 254 6.61 -5.83 12.49
C GLY A 254 5.67 -7.04 12.48
N PHE A 255 4.70 -7.05 11.58
CA PHE A 255 3.79 -8.18 11.39
C PHE A 255 4.55 -9.44 10.93
N THR A 256 5.44 -9.31 9.97
CA THR A 256 6.29 -10.41 9.47
C THR A 256 7.17 -10.99 10.58
N TYR A 257 7.78 -10.14 11.43
CA TYR A 257 8.52 -10.62 12.61
C TYR A 257 7.63 -11.35 13.60
N MET A 258 6.41 -10.85 13.86
CA MET A 258 5.45 -11.52 14.74
C MET A 258 5.09 -12.91 14.22
N MET A 259 4.80 -13.04 12.92
CA MET A 259 4.43 -14.32 12.31
C MET A 259 5.57 -15.34 12.27
N LEU A 260 6.82 -14.86 12.21
CA LEU A 260 8.03 -15.68 12.37
C LEU A 260 8.41 -15.94 13.84
N SER A 261 7.52 -15.63 14.79
CA SER A 261 7.75 -15.77 16.24
C SER A 261 8.95 -14.96 16.78
N ARG A 262 9.39 -13.92 16.06
CA ARG A 262 10.44 -12.98 16.48
C ARG A 262 9.83 -11.79 17.24
N TYR A 263 9.12 -12.08 18.32
CA TYR A 263 8.34 -11.07 19.07
C TYR A 263 9.16 -9.90 19.59
N ALA A 264 10.40 -10.13 20.04
CA ALA A 264 11.28 -9.06 20.52
C ALA A 264 11.63 -8.04 19.43
N ASP A 265 11.82 -8.49 18.19
CA ASP A 265 12.06 -7.62 17.04
C ASP A 265 10.78 -6.90 16.63
N ALA A 266 9.64 -7.61 16.60
CA ALA A 266 8.33 -7.03 16.33
C ALA A 266 7.98 -5.90 17.32
N ILE A 267 8.21 -6.10 18.62
CA ILE A 267 7.97 -5.08 19.66
C ILE A 267 8.81 -3.83 19.40
N LYS A 268 10.09 -3.97 19.06
CA LYS A 268 10.96 -2.82 18.72
C LYS A 268 10.46 -2.08 17.49
N THR A 269 10.11 -2.81 16.43
CA THR A 269 9.59 -2.24 15.17
C THR A 269 8.28 -1.47 15.42
N PHE A 270 7.29 -2.10 16.07
CA PHE A 270 6.01 -1.43 16.39
C PHE A 270 6.20 -0.23 17.31
N SER A 271 7.02 -0.35 18.37
CA SER A 271 7.29 0.75 19.29
C SER A 271 7.88 1.97 18.57
N SER A 272 8.83 1.75 17.65
CA SER A 272 9.48 2.80 16.87
C SER A 272 8.48 3.58 16.01
N VAL A 273 7.67 2.88 15.21
CA VAL A 273 6.71 3.52 14.31
C VAL A 273 5.52 4.15 15.06
N LEU A 274 5.07 3.55 16.16
CA LEU A 274 3.99 4.12 16.98
C LEU A 274 4.42 5.44 17.63
N MET A 275 5.66 5.55 18.09
CA MET A 275 6.22 6.82 18.56
C MET A 275 6.32 7.88 17.45
N TYR A 276 6.67 7.45 16.24
CA TYR A 276 6.67 8.34 15.07
C TYR A 276 5.26 8.85 14.73
N ILE A 277 4.26 7.97 14.69
CA ILE A 277 2.84 8.34 14.48
C ILE A 277 2.35 9.28 15.58
N ALA A 278 2.70 9.01 16.85
CA ALA A 278 2.29 9.85 17.97
C ALA A 278 2.80 11.30 17.82
N ARG A 279 4.02 11.50 17.32
CA ARG A 279 4.59 12.84 17.03
C ARG A 279 3.83 13.56 15.90
N LEU A 280 3.38 12.83 14.89
CA LEU A 280 2.68 13.37 13.73
C LEU A 280 1.14 13.37 13.87
N ARG A 281 0.61 12.87 14.99
CA ARG A 281 -0.83 12.70 15.23
C ARG A 281 -1.62 13.99 14.97
N GLY A 282 -1.10 15.15 15.38
CA GLY A 282 -1.76 16.44 15.15
C GLY A 282 -1.84 16.84 13.67
N VAL A 283 -0.83 16.49 12.87
CA VAL A 283 -0.81 16.74 11.42
C VAL A 283 -1.84 15.85 10.74
N PHE A 284 -1.78 14.54 11.00
CA PHE A 284 -2.72 13.57 10.43
C PHE A 284 -4.16 13.86 10.83
N ALA A 285 -4.41 14.26 12.08
CA ALA A 285 -5.76 14.59 12.55
C ALA A 285 -6.34 15.81 11.80
N ARG A 286 -5.53 16.84 11.53
CA ARG A 286 -5.98 18.00 10.73
C ARG A 286 -6.25 17.62 9.28
N GLN A 287 -5.38 16.84 8.65
CA GLN A 287 -5.57 16.36 7.28
C GLN A 287 -6.81 15.47 7.15
N ALA A 288 -7.03 14.56 8.10
CA ALA A 288 -8.21 13.71 8.16
C ALA A 288 -9.50 14.54 8.34
N ALA A 289 -9.49 15.53 9.24
CA ALA A 289 -10.64 16.41 9.46
C ALA A 289 -10.99 17.25 8.22
N ALA A 290 -9.98 17.80 7.54
CA ALA A 290 -10.19 18.58 6.32
C ALA A 290 -10.82 17.71 5.20
N ALA A 291 -10.32 16.49 5.00
CA ALA A 291 -10.88 15.58 4.02
C ALA A 291 -12.29 15.10 4.40
N ALA A 292 -12.55 14.81 5.68
CA ALA A 292 -13.87 14.45 6.16
C ALA A 292 -14.89 15.57 5.92
N SER A 293 -14.53 16.84 6.18
CA SER A 293 -15.39 17.98 5.87
C SER A 293 -15.63 18.18 4.36
N ALA A 294 -14.72 17.69 3.54
CA ALA A 294 -14.77 17.75 2.09
C ALA A 294 -15.50 16.54 1.47
N GLY A 295 -15.94 15.58 2.29
CA GLY A 295 -16.60 14.36 1.83
C GLY A 295 -15.67 13.42 1.03
N THR A 296 -14.35 13.52 1.21
CA THR A 296 -13.36 12.72 0.49
C THR A 296 -12.60 11.78 1.41
N ALA A 297 -12.18 10.64 0.86
CA ALA A 297 -11.27 9.73 1.56
C ALA A 297 -9.88 10.36 1.69
N SER A 298 -9.23 10.15 2.84
CA SER A 298 -7.85 10.62 3.08
C SER A 298 -6.96 9.49 3.56
N ASN A 299 -5.76 9.44 2.96
CA ASN A 299 -4.66 8.58 3.40
C ASN A 299 -4.37 8.78 4.90
N ALA A 300 -4.48 10.00 5.45
CA ALA A 300 -4.21 10.27 6.86
C ALA A 300 -5.14 9.49 7.81
N THR A 301 -6.41 9.31 7.44
CA THR A 301 -7.37 8.50 8.20
C THR A 301 -6.96 7.03 8.21
N ALA A 302 -6.52 6.51 7.07
CA ALA A 302 -6.05 5.12 6.96
C ALA A 302 -4.77 4.89 7.80
N LEU A 303 -3.83 5.84 7.80
CA LEU A 303 -2.59 5.77 8.59
C LEU A 303 -2.86 5.77 10.10
N LEU A 304 -3.80 6.59 10.58
CA LEU A 304 -4.20 6.58 11.99
C LEU A 304 -4.85 5.24 12.40
N LYS A 305 -5.72 4.69 11.55
CA LYS A 305 -6.30 3.36 11.77
C LYS A 305 -5.25 2.26 11.78
N LEU A 306 -4.23 2.35 10.91
CA LEU A 306 -3.11 1.41 10.91
C LEU A 306 -2.29 1.51 12.20
N GLY A 307 -2.13 2.71 12.75
CA GLY A 307 -1.59 2.93 14.09
C GLY A 307 -2.37 2.20 15.19
N ASP A 308 -3.70 2.29 15.16
CA ASP A 308 -4.57 1.60 16.13
C ASP A 308 -4.46 0.06 16.01
N LYS A 309 -4.33 -0.46 14.79
CA LYS A 309 -4.01 -1.88 14.55
C LYS A 309 -2.66 -2.27 15.15
N MET A 310 -1.63 -1.45 14.96
CA MET A 310 -0.29 -1.71 15.51
C MET A 310 -0.28 -1.73 17.05
N TYR A 311 -1.07 -0.90 17.73
CA TYR A 311 -1.22 -1.02 19.19
C TYR A 311 -1.81 -2.36 19.62
N SER A 312 -2.76 -2.90 18.86
CA SER A 312 -3.36 -4.22 19.12
C SER A 312 -2.33 -5.35 18.94
N LEU A 313 -1.54 -5.31 17.86
CA LEU A 313 -0.46 -6.28 17.62
C LEU A 313 0.67 -6.15 18.64
N LEU A 314 1.01 -4.93 19.06
CA LEU A 314 2.00 -4.69 20.12
C LEU A 314 1.54 -5.32 21.44
N ALA A 315 0.27 -5.21 21.79
CA ALA A 315 -0.28 -5.83 22.99
C ALA A 315 -0.15 -7.37 22.94
N VAL A 316 -0.47 -7.99 21.79
CA VAL A 316 -0.28 -9.42 21.54
C VAL A 316 1.19 -9.82 21.69
N CYS A 317 2.11 -9.14 21.00
CA CYS A 317 3.54 -9.43 21.09
C CYS A 317 4.09 -9.26 22.50
N ASN A 318 3.69 -8.22 23.22
CA ASN A 318 4.16 -7.93 24.57
C ASN A 318 3.65 -8.94 25.61
N ALA A 319 2.49 -9.55 25.39
CA ALA A 319 1.98 -10.62 26.23
C ALA A 319 2.75 -11.94 26.02
N LEU A 320 3.09 -12.25 24.75
CA LEU A 320 3.86 -13.43 24.40
C LEU A 320 5.35 -13.29 24.77
N CYS A 321 5.89 -12.08 24.71
CA CYS A 321 7.26 -11.75 25.04
C CYS A 321 7.32 -10.49 25.91
N PRO A 322 7.15 -10.64 27.24
CA PRO A 322 7.13 -9.52 28.18
C PRO A 322 8.39 -8.66 28.07
N THR A 323 8.23 -7.45 27.53
CA THR A 323 9.32 -6.50 27.32
C THR A 323 8.93 -5.17 27.96
N LYS A 324 9.88 -4.47 28.59
CA LYS A 324 9.58 -3.15 29.16
C LYS A 324 9.35 -2.15 28.03
N LEU A 325 8.11 -1.66 27.92
CA LEU A 325 7.73 -0.59 26.99
C LEU A 325 7.99 0.80 27.61
N GLU A 326 8.11 1.81 26.76
CA GLU A 326 8.18 3.21 27.20
C GLU A 326 6.84 3.68 27.79
N ASP A 327 6.89 4.53 28.82
CA ASP A 327 5.68 4.97 29.55
C ASP A 327 4.65 5.62 28.62
N ALA A 328 5.10 6.42 27.65
CA ALA A 328 4.22 7.04 26.64
C ALA A 328 3.50 6.00 25.78
N LEU A 329 4.15 4.89 25.42
CA LEU A 329 3.53 3.80 24.68
C LEU A 329 2.52 3.06 25.54
N VAL A 330 2.83 2.83 26.82
CA VAL A 330 1.90 2.15 27.76
C VAL A 330 0.62 2.95 27.94
N VAL A 331 0.70 4.28 28.07
CA VAL A 331 -0.47 5.15 28.17
C VAL A 331 -1.33 5.05 26.90
N ASN A 332 -0.73 5.25 25.72
CA ASN A 332 -1.47 5.17 24.46
C ASN A 332 -2.05 3.77 24.21
N LEU A 333 -1.34 2.71 24.59
CA LEU A 333 -1.80 1.34 24.44
C LEU A 333 -3.03 1.06 25.31
N ARG A 334 -3.10 1.59 26.53
CA ARG A 334 -4.29 1.50 27.40
C ARG A 334 -5.48 2.32 26.89
N GLU A 335 -5.22 3.44 26.22
CA GLU A 335 -6.30 4.24 25.60
C GLU A 335 -6.86 3.58 24.35
N LYS A 336 -6.01 2.92 23.56
CA LYS A 336 -6.35 2.39 22.22
C LYS A 336 -6.84 0.96 22.23
N VAL A 337 -6.34 0.13 23.15
CA VAL A 337 -6.77 -1.25 23.33
C VAL A 337 -7.80 -1.29 24.45
N MET A 338 -8.91 -2.00 24.22
CA MET A 338 -9.97 -2.14 25.23
C MET A 338 -9.39 -2.62 26.57
N PRO A 339 -9.61 -1.90 27.70
CA PRO A 339 -9.01 -2.23 28.99
C PRO A 339 -9.26 -3.68 29.43
N ASP A 340 -10.46 -4.19 29.18
CA ASP A 340 -10.85 -5.56 29.54
C ASP A 340 -10.03 -6.60 28.76
N VAL A 341 -9.86 -6.38 27.45
CA VAL A 341 -9.07 -7.24 26.57
C VAL A 341 -7.59 -7.20 26.97
N LEU A 342 -7.09 -6.01 27.29
CA LEU A 342 -5.72 -5.83 27.73
C LEU A 342 -5.46 -6.47 29.11
N GLN A 343 -6.44 -6.44 30.01
CA GLN A 343 -6.36 -7.11 31.31
C GLN A 343 -6.31 -8.63 31.14
N VAL A 344 -7.18 -9.21 30.31
CA VAL A 344 -7.19 -10.65 30.01
C VAL A 344 -5.86 -11.08 29.40
N ILE A 345 -5.34 -10.34 28.43
CA ILE A 345 -4.08 -10.66 27.75
C ILE A 345 -2.86 -10.47 28.67
N ASN A 346 -2.83 -9.44 29.52
CA ASN A 346 -1.75 -9.28 30.51
C ASN A 346 -1.84 -10.32 31.64
N SER A 347 -3.03 -10.90 31.85
CA SER A 347 -3.21 -12.02 32.75
C SER A 347 -2.76 -13.35 32.13
N ALA A 348 -2.32 -13.38 30.86
CA ALA A 348 -1.74 -14.56 30.20
C ALA A 348 -0.36 -14.91 30.78
N SER A 349 -0.33 -15.28 32.05
CA SER A 349 0.79 -15.92 32.72
C SER A 349 0.60 -17.44 32.69
N SER A 350 1.70 -18.19 32.82
CA SER A 350 1.71 -19.66 32.90
C SER A 350 0.66 -20.22 33.89
N THR A 351 0.36 -19.48 34.96
CA THR A 351 -0.57 -19.87 36.02
C THR A 351 -2.06 -19.79 35.61
N THR A 352 -2.41 -18.86 34.71
CA THR A 352 -3.79 -18.59 34.29
C THR A 352 -4.25 -19.56 33.19
N LEU A 353 -3.31 -19.91 32.30
CA LEU A 353 -3.48 -20.95 31.28
C LEU A 353 -3.73 -22.32 31.92
N SER A 354 -3.07 -22.61 33.05
CA SER A 354 -3.22 -23.85 33.81
C SER A 354 -4.57 -23.99 34.56
N ARG A 355 -5.34 -22.90 34.70
CA ARG A 355 -6.57 -22.84 35.54
C ARG A 355 -7.88 -22.78 34.73
N GLY A 356 -7.84 -23.06 33.43
CA GLY A 356 -9.04 -23.05 32.58
C GLY A 356 -9.43 -21.68 32.01
N GLY A 357 -8.62 -20.63 32.22
CA GLY A 357 -8.80 -19.32 31.57
C GLY A 357 -8.18 -19.22 30.18
N ALA A 358 -7.72 -20.34 29.61
CA ALA A 358 -7.04 -20.38 28.32
C ALA A 358 -7.97 -19.95 27.16
N ASP A 359 -9.24 -20.34 27.22
CA ASP A 359 -10.22 -20.02 26.16
C ASP A 359 -10.54 -18.52 26.11
N GLU A 360 -10.64 -17.85 27.27
CA GLU A 360 -10.86 -16.39 27.33
C GLU A 360 -9.65 -15.62 26.80
N VAL A 361 -8.43 -16.07 27.14
CA VAL A 361 -7.20 -15.51 26.60
C VAL A 361 -7.13 -15.74 25.09
N LEU A 362 -7.41 -16.95 24.61
CA LEU A 362 -7.41 -17.27 23.19
C LEU A 362 -8.39 -16.38 22.41
N ALA A 363 -9.62 -16.23 22.91
CA ALA A 363 -10.64 -15.36 22.29
C ALA A 363 -10.21 -13.88 22.26
N ALA A 364 -9.52 -13.40 23.30
CA ALA A 364 -8.97 -12.06 23.33
C ALA A 364 -7.85 -11.87 22.27
N PHE A 365 -6.97 -12.86 22.13
CA PHE A 365 -5.94 -12.88 21.09
C PHE A 365 -6.55 -12.91 19.69
N GLU A 366 -7.53 -13.79 19.45
CA GLU A 366 -8.25 -13.91 18.19
C GLU A 366 -8.90 -12.59 17.80
N LYS A 367 -9.60 -11.94 18.73
CA LYS A 367 -10.25 -10.65 18.49
C LYS A 367 -9.25 -9.55 18.08
N LEU A 368 -8.11 -9.44 18.78
CA LEU A 368 -7.09 -8.45 18.44
C LEU A 368 -6.41 -8.78 17.12
N PHE A 369 -6.10 -10.04 16.89
CA PHE A 369 -5.46 -10.49 15.66
C PHE A 369 -6.38 -10.30 14.45
N ALA A 370 -7.63 -10.73 14.52
CA ALA A 370 -8.61 -10.55 13.45
C ALA A 370 -8.84 -9.07 13.09
N TYR A 371 -8.81 -8.18 14.09
CA TYR A 371 -8.92 -6.74 13.86
C TYR A 371 -7.67 -6.15 13.17
N ALA A 372 -6.48 -6.58 13.60
CA ALA A 372 -5.23 -5.90 13.30
C ALA A 372 -4.36 -6.55 12.21
N ALA A 373 -4.56 -7.84 11.94
CA ALA A 373 -3.88 -8.55 10.87
C ALA A 373 -4.18 -7.92 9.50
N PRO A 374 -3.24 -8.02 8.55
CA PRO A 374 -3.51 -7.66 7.18
C PRO A 374 -4.55 -8.63 6.62
N LYS A 375 -5.32 -8.14 5.64
CA LYS A 375 -6.23 -9.02 4.90
C LYS A 375 -5.40 -9.94 4.01
N TYR A 376 -5.46 -11.23 4.31
CA TYR A 376 -4.81 -12.25 3.51
C TYR A 376 -5.42 -12.33 2.12
N VAL A 377 -4.60 -12.76 1.18
CA VAL A 377 -4.99 -13.00 -0.20
C VAL A 377 -4.69 -14.44 -0.53
N GLU A 378 -5.69 -15.14 -1.06
CA GLU A 378 -5.49 -16.44 -1.66
C GLU A 378 -4.90 -16.24 -3.08
N PRO A 379 -3.66 -16.68 -3.33
CA PRO A 379 -3.01 -16.49 -4.63
C PRO A 379 -3.72 -17.27 -5.75
N VAL A 380 -4.31 -18.43 -5.42
CA VAL A 380 -4.98 -19.30 -6.38
C VAL A 380 -6.44 -18.85 -6.59
N ALA A 381 -6.94 -19.00 -7.81
CA ALA A 381 -8.35 -18.79 -8.09
C ALA A 381 -9.20 -19.87 -7.38
N PRO A 382 -10.43 -19.55 -6.94
CA PRO A 382 -11.36 -20.56 -6.47
C PRO A 382 -11.56 -21.63 -7.56
N ASP A 383 -11.66 -22.89 -7.15
CA ASP A 383 -12.04 -23.96 -8.07
C ASP A 383 -13.54 -23.87 -8.36
N TRP A 384 -13.88 -23.12 -9.41
CA TRP A 384 -15.27 -22.88 -9.80
C TRP A 384 -15.96 -24.17 -10.29
N GLU A 385 -15.22 -25.11 -10.87
CA GLU A 385 -15.77 -26.40 -11.32
C GLU A 385 -16.20 -27.27 -10.13
N GLN A 386 -15.38 -27.29 -9.08
CA GLN A 386 -15.72 -28.00 -7.84
C GLN A 386 -16.89 -27.32 -7.11
N MET A 387 -16.97 -25.98 -7.12
CA MET A 387 -18.08 -25.24 -6.51
C MET A 387 -19.43 -25.51 -7.20
N ASP A 388 -19.43 -25.69 -8.52
CA ASP A 388 -20.63 -26.11 -9.25
C ASP A 388 -21.03 -27.56 -8.94
N ALA A 389 -20.06 -28.45 -8.79
CA ALA A 389 -20.31 -29.85 -8.44
C ALA A 389 -20.87 -30.02 -7.02
N ASP A 390 -20.46 -29.19 -6.07
CA ASP A 390 -20.99 -29.20 -4.70
C ASP A 390 -22.36 -28.50 -4.57
N ALA A 391 -22.73 -27.66 -5.54
CA ALA A 391 -24.00 -26.95 -5.58
C ALA A 391 -25.11 -27.72 -6.33
N ALA A 392 -24.75 -28.67 -7.20
CA ALA A 392 -25.64 -29.55 -7.95
C ALA A 392 -26.05 -30.80 -7.14
#